data_AF-A0A9P9D200-F1
#
_entry.id   AF-A0A9P9D200-F1
#
_cell.length_a   1.000
_cell.length_b   1.000
_cell.length_c   1.000
_cell.angle_alpha   90.00
_cell.angle_beta   90.00
_cell.angle_gamma   90.00
#
_symmetry.space_group_name_H-M   'P 1'
#
loop_
_entity.id
_entity.type
_entity.pdbx_description
1 polymer ?
#
loop_
_entity_poly.entity_id
_entity_poly.type
_entity_poly.pdbx_seq_one_letter_code
_entity_poly.pdbx_strand_id
1 'polypeptide(L)'
;MEQDFVEIIEKKLLDDRRTLFRGTARVRFENLAFGHRDINEKAVSYLEDKFKKQGILRLEPKHRIPAIIDAEVLEEAIGASSDISLESILESSKEEPPELKLPSDYRIECLQGLRRVEAGKRILPQGGWWWTVDLYINANSVPGADPNLRTALSEEYSDSVDFSDGEIYLKIQEYRHDTNRQLGTIYAERCVWARLSKEKRKNLNRILKHKAFSAAFNALRVFPGLWAGFRIDHKFLDMKCDEEILHYLEKRILSFWTDIVGGKRELMQHVNTDTVEGLQLRAPGSSSNDLLALQEPFRQEKLFPGIKDQTERRAIWMRLQKFPFLVPSLHTLFEDIKYLRAPAKIMRHLFPKTQKTVYMAMTESFTGCNQKENEYLIQESETSFRRENGKRIEQIEFGYRSLWLKAWRQWTELIPECPKKESGEPTPQPQKPDKTKWYELAALAAKHGFESNQISHFTSSNPDKEIAREALETARDPTYFKYDEPALEDYLSRMPLIF
;
A
#
# COMPACT_ATOMS: atom_id res chain seq x y z
N MET A 1 -16.21 -20.99 7.19
CA MET A 1 -16.91 -21.11 5.90
C MET A 1 -16.81 -22.56 5.55
N GLU A 2 -17.94 -23.26 5.49
CA GLU A 2 -17.99 -24.73 5.40
C GLU A 2 -17.45 -25.22 4.05
N GLN A 3 -16.66 -26.29 4.09
CA GLN A 3 -16.04 -26.94 2.93
C GLN A 3 -17.07 -27.25 1.84
N ASP A 4 -18.28 -27.61 2.24
CA ASP A 4 -19.43 -27.91 1.37
C ASP A 4 -19.74 -26.78 0.39
N PHE A 5 -19.66 -25.51 0.82
CA PHE A 5 -19.89 -24.37 -0.07
C PHE A 5 -18.75 -24.17 -1.08
N VAL A 6 -17.52 -24.55 -0.72
CA VAL A 6 -16.37 -24.53 -1.64
C VAL A 6 -16.55 -25.60 -2.72
N GLU A 7 -16.96 -26.81 -2.33
CA GLU A 7 -17.18 -27.91 -3.27
C GLU A 7 -18.33 -27.63 -4.25
N ILE A 8 -19.38 -26.93 -3.82
CA ILE A 8 -20.46 -26.49 -4.71
C ILE A 8 -19.94 -25.51 -5.77
N ILE A 9 -19.12 -24.53 -5.36
CA ILE A 9 -18.49 -23.57 -6.29
C ILE A 9 -17.58 -24.31 -7.27
N GLU A 10 -16.73 -25.20 -6.76
CA GLU A 10 -15.77 -25.96 -7.56
C GLU A 10 -16.46 -26.85 -8.60
N LYS A 11 -17.47 -27.63 -8.20
CA LYS A 11 -18.22 -28.50 -9.11
C LYS A 11 -18.87 -27.70 -10.23
N LYS A 12 -19.52 -26.58 -9.90
CA LYS A 12 -20.16 -25.73 -10.91
C LYS A 12 -19.16 -25.10 -11.87
N LEU A 13 -18.03 -24.60 -11.38
CA LEU A 13 -16.96 -24.08 -12.26
C LEU A 13 -16.36 -25.15 -13.15
N LEU A 14 -16.24 -26.39 -12.65
CA LEU A 14 -15.76 -27.53 -13.42
C LEU A 14 -16.74 -27.94 -14.51
N ASP A 15 -18.04 -27.95 -14.22
CA ASP A 15 -19.10 -28.22 -15.20
C ASP A 15 -19.19 -27.12 -16.26
N ASP A 16 -19.13 -25.84 -15.86
CA ASP A 16 -19.12 -24.72 -16.79
C ASP A 16 -17.85 -24.75 -17.68
N ARG A 17 -16.68 -25.10 -17.13
CA ARG A 17 -15.45 -25.29 -17.92
C ARG A 17 -15.59 -26.41 -18.94
N ARG A 18 -16.10 -27.57 -18.54
CA ARG A 18 -16.32 -28.69 -19.47
C ARG A 18 -17.28 -28.29 -20.60
N THR A 19 -18.31 -27.54 -20.25
CA THR A 19 -19.32 -27.08 -21.20
C THR A 19 -18.78 -26.03 -22.18
N LEU A 20 -17.92 -25.11 -21.73
CA LEU A 20 -17.42 -24.01 -22.56
C LEU A 20 -16.10 -24.31 -23.28
N PHE A 21 -15.28 -25.24 -22.77
CA PHE A 21 -14.00 -25.57 -23.37
C PHE A 21 -14.16 -26.22 -24.74
N ARG A 22 -13.38 -25.75 -25.72
CA ARG A 22 -13.37 -26.27 -27.10
C ARG A 22 -12.02 -26.80 -27.55
N GLY A 23 -11.06 -26.88 -26.64
CA GLY A 23 -9.76 -27.51 -26.87
C GLY A 23 -8.60 -26.53 -26.81
N THR A 24 -7.40 -27.04 -27.14
CA THR A 24 -6.14 -26.28 -27.12
C THR A 24 -5.58 -26.14 -28.53
N ALA A 25 -5.14 -24.94 -28.90
CA ALA A 25 -4.56 -24.67 -30.23
C ALA A 25 -3.37 -23.68 -30.15
N ARG A 26 -2.51 -23.68 -31.17
CA ARG A 26 -1.49 -22.65 -31.39
C ARG A 26 -2.10 -21.53 -32.20
N VAL A 27 -1.97 -20.30 -31.72
CA VAL A 27 -2.52 -19.10 -32.37
C VAL A 27 -1.41 -18.07 -32.56
N ARG A 28 -1.39 -17.40 -33.73
CA ARG A 28 -0.42 -16.37 -34.07
C ARG A 28 -0.62 -15.12 -33.21
N PHE A 29 0.47 -14.43 -32.87
CA PHE A 29 0.43 -13.24 -32.03
C PHE A 29 -0.46 -12.11 -32.58
N GLU A 30 -0.58 -12.00 -33.90
CA GLU A 30 -1.43 -11.00 -34.57
C GLU A 30 -2.93 -11.20 -34.33
N ASN A 31 -3.35 -12.44 -34.08
CA ASN A 31 -4.73 -12.79 -33.75
C ASN A 31 -5.01 -12.79 -32.24
N LEU A 32 -4.05 -12.41 -31.38
CA LEU A 32 -4.27 -12.32 -29.94
C LEU A 32 -4.63 -10.88 -29.54
N ALA A 33 -5.82 -10.67 -29.02
CA ALA A 33 -6.23 -9.41 -28.41
C ALA A 33 -6.18 -9.51 -26.88
N PHE A 34 -5.62 -8.49 -26.24
CA PHE A 34 -5.67 -8.33 -24.80
C PHE A 34 -6.44 -7.04 -24.51
N GLY A 35 -7.28 -7.04 -23.48
CA GLY A 35 -8.00 -5.82 -23.06
C GLY A 35 -7.04 -4.66 -22.73
N HIS A 36 -7.57 -3.45 -22.55
CA HIS A 36 -6.80 -2.25 -22.21
C HIS A 36 -6.08 -2.40 -20.85
N ARG A 37 -4.88 -2.97 -20.87
CA ARG A 37 -3.96 -3.06 -19.74
C ARG A 37 -2.68 -2.35 -20.14
N ASP A 38 -2.24 -1.40 -19.33
CA ASP A 38 -0.96 -0.73 -19.55
C ASP A 38 0.17 -1.77 -19.54
N ILE A 39 1.05 -1.68 -20.53
CA ILE A 39 2.24 -2.54 -20.62
C ILE A 39 3.22 -2.07 -19.55
N ASN A 40 3.34 -2.85 -18.47
CA ASN A 40 4.38 -2.65 -17.48
C ASN A 40 5.72 -3.17 -18.02
N GLU A 41 6.54 -2.26 -18.55
CA GLU A 41 7.84 -2.58 -19.13
C GLU A 41 8.77 -3.34 -18.17
N LYS A 42 8.81 -2.97 -16.88
CA LYS A 42 9.63 -3.68 -15.88
C LYS A 42 9.22 -5.16 -15.76
N ALA A 43 7.91 -5.44 -15.80
CA ALA A 43 7.40 -6.80 -15.73
C ALA A 43 7.64 -7.60 -17.02
N VAL A 44 7.61 -6.94 -18.19
CA VAL A 44 7.97 -7.57 -19.47
C VAL A 44 9.46 -7.90 -19.49
N SER A 45 10.34 -6.97 -19.08
CA SER A 45 11.78 -7.21 -18.97
C SER A 45 12.13 -8.33 -17.98
N TYR A 46 11.43 -8.43 -16.85
CA TYR A 46 11.61 -9.55 -15.91
C TYR A 46 11.27 -10.91 -16.56
N LEU A 47 10.17 -10.99 -17.31
CA LEU A 47 9.81 -12.21 -18.04
C LEU A 47 10.79 -12.50 -19.18
N GLU A 48 11.29 -11.46 -19.85
CA GLU A 48 12.33 -11.59 -20.86
C GLU A 48 13.60 -12.24 -20.29
N ASP A 49 14.09 -11.76 -19.14
CA ASP A 49 15.23 -12.34 -18.44
C ASP A 49 14.96 -13.77 -17.96
N LYS A 50 13.74 -14.05 -17.47
CA LYS A 50 13.33 -15.40 -17.06
C LYS A 50 13.32 -16.36 -18.26
N PHE A 51 12.78 -15.93 -19.40
CA PHE A 51 12.76 -16.71 -20.63
C PHE A 51 14.16 -16.97 -21.19
N LYS A 52 15.08 -16.00 -21.11
CA LYS A 52 16.50 -16.21 -21.47
C LYS A 52 17.19 -17.26 -20.59
N LYS A 53 16.82 -17.36 -19.31
CA LYS A 53 17.41 -18.33 -18.35
C LYS A 53 16.78 -19.73 -18.41
N GLN A 54 15.46 -19.81 -18.54
CA GLN A 54 14.69 -21.05 -18.39
C GLN A 54 14.18 -21.61 -19.73
N GLY A 55 14.29 -20.84 -20.81
CA GLY A 55 13.63 -21.14 -22.08
C GLY A 55 12.15 -20.74 -22.11
N ILE A 56 11.55 -20.83 -23.30
CA ILE A 56 10.15 -20.45 -23.56
C ILE A 56 9.31 -21.72 -23.71
N LEU A 57 8.72 -22.17 -22.59
CA LEU A 57 8.00 -23.45 -22.50
C LEU A 57 6.50 -23.31 -22.85
N ARG A 58 6.20 -22.97 -24.11
CA ARG A 58 4.82 -22.65 -24.57
C ARG A 58 3.83 -23.82 -24.58
N LEU A 59 4.30 -25.05 -24.58
CA LEU A 59 3.45 -26.25 -24.60
C LEU A 59 2.98 -26.67 -23.20
N GLU A 60 3.70 -26.25 -22.16
CA GLU A 60 3.36 -26.60 -20.77
C GLU A 60 1.98 -26.02 -20.38
N PRO A 61 1.07 -26.82 -19.80
CA PRO A 61 -0.27 -26.37 -19.41
C PRO A 61 -0.28 -25.07 -18.60
N LYS A 62 0.66 -24.91 -17.65
CA LYS A 62 0.80 -23.70 -16.81
C LYS A 62 1.14 -22.41 -17.58
N HIS A 63 1.59 -22.51 -18.83
CA HIS A 63 1.96 -21.37 -19.67
C HIS A 63 0.95 -21.07 -20.78
N ARG A 64 -0.11 -21.87 -20.91
CA ARG A 64 -1.18 -21.65 -21.89
C ARG A 64 -1.98 -20.39 -21.54
N ILE A 65 -2.55 -19.77 -22.57
CA ILE A 65 -3.36 -18.57 -22.44
C ILE A 65 -4.83 -18.97 -22.61
N PRO A 66 -5.71 -18.76 -21.61
CA PRO A 66 -7.14 -18.90 -21.81
C PRO A 66 -7.65 -17.76 -22.68
N ALA A 67 -8.42 -18.09 -23.73
CA ALA A 67 -9.05 -17.12 -24.61
C ALA A 67 -10.52 -17.44 -24.89
N ILE A 68 -11.30 -16.40 -25.13
CA ILE A 68 -12.70 -16.47 -25.52
C ILE A 68 -12.77 -16.36 -27.05
N ILE A 69 -13.54 -17.27 -27.66
CA ILE A 69 -13.82 -17.31 -29.10
C ILE A 69 -15.32 -17.49 -29.35
N ASP A 70 -15.82 -16.84 -30.40
CA ASP A 70 -17.20 -17.05 -30.85
C ASP A 70 -17.34 -18.39 -31.55
N ALA A 71 -18.47 -19.08 -31.33
CA ALA A 71 -18.70 -20.43 -31.84
C ALA A 71 -18.63 -20.48 -33.38
N GLU A 72 -19.25 -19.51 -34.04
CA GLU A 72 -19.30 -19.38 -35.50
C GLU A 72 -17.90 -19.24 -36.10
N VAL A 73 -17.05 -18.41 -35.48
CA VAL A 73 -15.68 -18.17 -35.94
C VAL A 73 -14.79 -19.39 -35.73
N LEU A 74 -15.00 -20.13 -34.64
CA LEU A 74 -14.29 -21.38 -34.41
C LEU A 74 -14.65 -22.42 -35.48
N GLU A 75 -15.94 -22.55 -35.81
CA GLU A 75 -16.41 -23.46 -36.86
C GLU A 75 -15.87 -23.08 -38.24
N GLU A 76 -15.85 -21.78 -38.58
CA GLU A 76 -15.26 -21.27 -39.82
C GLU A 76 -13.75 -21.59 -39.90
N ALA A 77 -13.01 -21.35 -38.83
CA ALA A 77 -11.56 -21.59 -38.78
C ALA A 77 -11.22 -23.09 -38.90
N ILE A 78 -12.05 -23.97 -38.35
CA ILE A 78 -11.95 -25.41 -38.51
C ILE A 78 -12.27 -25.80 -39.96
N GLY A 79 -13.38 -25.30 -40.52
CA GLY A 79 -13.81 -25.61 -41.89
C GLY A 79 -12.83 -25.13 -42.97
N ALA A 80 -12.09 -24.04 -42.71
CA ALA A 80 -11.06 -23.52 -43.61
C ALA A 80 -9.76 -24.34 -43.61
N SER A 81 -9.61 -25.29 -42.67
CA SER A 81 -8.39 -26.07 -42.48
C SER A 81 -8.64 -27.55 -42.75
N SER A 82 -7.95 -28.13 -43.74
CA SER A 82 -8.10 -29.57 -44.08
C SER A 82 -7.63 -30.52 -42.98
N ASP A 83 -6.74 -30.04 -42.09
CA ASP A 83 -5.99 -30.89 -41.14
C ASP A 83 -6.46 -30.73 -39.69
N ILE A 84 -7.53 -29.96 -39.45
CA ILE A 84 -8.01 -29.59 -38.12
C ILE A 84 -9.46 -30.06 -37.98
N SER A 85 -9.75 -30.85 -36.95
CA SER A 85 -11.12 -31.18 -36.52
C SER A 85 -11.35 -30.74 -35.08
N LEU A 86 -12.62 -30.58 -34.68
CA LEU A 86 -12.97 -30.27 -33.29
C LEU A 86 -12.39 -31.32 -32.32
N GLU A 87 -12.42 -32.60 -32.70
CA GLU A 87 -11.83 -33.70 -31.94
C GLU A 87 -10.31 -33.55 -31.79
N SER A 88 -9.61 -33.11 -32.84
CA SER A 88 -8.15 -32.90 -32.79
C SER A 88 -7.73 -31.76 -31.84
N ILE A 89 -8.58 -30.75 -31.66
CA ILE A 89 -8.36 -29.63 -30.75
C ILE A 89 -8.74 -30.04 -29.31
N LEU A 90 -9.83 -30.81 -29.13
CA LEU A 90 -10.33 -31.27 -27.83
C LEU A 90 -9.46 -32.36 -27.18
N GLU A 91 -9.06 -33.37 -27.94
CA GLU A 91 -8.39 -34.56 -27.41
C GLU A 91 -6.86 -34.46 -27.43
N SER A 92 -6.29 -33.48 -28.15
CA SER A 92 -4.83 -33.25 -28.30
C SER A 92 -4.02 -34.55 -28.23
N SER A 93 -4.39 -35.56 -29.03
CA SER A 93 -3.72 -36.87 -29.04
C SER A 93 -2.31 -36.82 -29.64
N LYS A 94 -1.92 -35.66 -30.18
CA LYS A 94 -0.59 -35.35 -30.72
C LYS A 94 0.26 -34.63 -29.66
N GLU A 95 1.59 -34.83 -29.71
CA GLU A 95 2.56 -34.17 -28.81
C GLU A 95 2.51 -32.62 -28.90
N GLU A 96 2.01 -32.07 -30.01
CA GLU A 96 1.82 -30.63 -30.21
C GLU A 96 0.37 -30.27 -30.61
N PRO A 97 -0.23 -29.22 -30.00
CA PRO A 97 -1.53 -28.71 -30.40
C PRO A 97 -1.56 -28.21 -31.86
N PRO A 98 -2.69 -28.37 -32.59
CA PRO A 98 -2.82 -27.89 -33.97
C PRO A 98 -2.70 -26.36 -34.04
N GLU A 99 -2.24 -25.83 -35.18
CA GLU A 99 -2.23 -24.38 -35.43
C GLU A 99 -3.58 -23.93 -35.97
N LEU A 100 -4.33 -23.15 -35.19
CA LEU A 100 -5.63 -22.63 -35.60
C LEU A 100 -5.42 -21.33 -36.40
N LYS A 101 -5.73 -21.38 -37.70
CA LYS A 101 -5.67 -20.22 -38.59
C LYS A 101 -6.98 -19.45 -38.50
N LEU A 102 -6.92 -18.29 -37.84
CA LEU A 102 -8.04 -17.38 -37.73
C LEU A 102 -8.06 -16.41 -38.92
N PRO A 103 -9.24 -15.85 -39.28
CA PRO A 103 -9.33 -14.79 -40.28
C PRO A 103 -8.38 -13.63 -39.95
N SER A 104 -7.80 -13.01 -40.98
CA SER A 104 -6.75 -11.98 -40.82
C SER A 104 -7.18 -10.78 -39.97
N ASP A 105 -8.46 -10.43 -40.02
CA ASP A 105 -9.03 -9.30 -39.28
C ASP A 105 -9.60 -9.69 -37.91
N TYR A 106 -9.62 -10.99 -37.59
CA TYR A 106 -10.19 -11.48 -36.34
C TYR A 106 -9.12 -11.65 -35.27
N ARG A 107 -9.42 -11.17 -34.06
CA ARG A 107 -8.56 -11.33 -32.88
C ARG A 107 -9.34 -11.98 -31.75
N ILE A 108 -8.83 -13.10 -31.23
CA ILE A 108 -9.41 -13.77 -30.07
C ILE A 108 -9.12 -12.99 -28.80
N GLU A 109 -10.12 -12.90 -27.93
CA GLU A 109 -10.00 -12.21 -26.67
C GLU A 109 -9.25 -13.08 -25.65
N CYS A 110 -8.00 -12.74 -25.39
CA CYS A 110 -7.18 -13.39 -24.39
C CYS A 110 -7.44 -12.80 -22.99
N LEU A 111 -7.78 -13.66 -22.03
CA LEU A 111 -8.10 -13.23 -20.66
C LEU A 111 -6.85 -12.78 -19.88
N GLN A 112 -5.68 -13.28 -20.31
CA GLN A 112 -4.39 -12.95 -19.72
C GLN A 112 -3.25 -13.28 -20.69
N GLY A 113 -2.00 -13.08 -20.28
CA GLY A 113 -0.82 -13.48 -21.07
C GLY A 113 -0.17 -12.37 -21.88
N LEU A 114 -0.69 -11.14 -21.86
CA LEU A 114 -0.13 -9.96 -22.55
C LEU A 114 1.39 -9.84 -22.34
N ARG A 115 1.85 -9.86 -21.08
CA ARG A 115 3.27 -9.73 -20.75
C ARG A 115 4.13 -10.89 -21.31
N ARG A 116 3.58 -12.11 -21.38
CA ARG A 116 4.27 -13.28 -21.95
C ARG A 116 4.41 -13.15 -23.46
N VAL A 117 3.36 -12.68 -24.14
CA VAL A 117 3.39 -12.44 -25.58
C VAL A 117 4.33 -11.29 -25.93
N GLU A 118 4.30 -10.18 -25.18
CA GLU A 118 5.24 -9.07 -25.39
C GLU A 118 6.70 -9.46 -25.12
N ALA A 119 6.98 -10.21 -24.04
CA ALA A 119 8.32 -10.75 -23.81
C ALA A 119 8.72 -11.77 -24.89
N GLY A 120 7.77 -12.59 -25.35
CA GLY A 120 7.96 -13.54 -26.44
C GLY A 120 8.32 -12.87 -27.76
N LYS A 121 7.66 -11.76 -28.12
CA LYS A 121 7.98 -10.96 -29.32
C LYS A 121 9.42 -10.45 -29.34
N ARG A 122 10.01 -10.17 -28.17
CA ARG A 122 11.39 -9.69 -28.03
C ARG A 122 12.44 -10.78 -28.22
N ILE A 123 12.09 -12.04 -27.98
CA ILE A 123 13.04 -13.16 -27.95
C ILE A 123 12.85 -14.12 -29.14
N LEU A 124 11.60 -14.38 -29.55
CA LEU A 124 11.29 -15.37 -30.57
C LEU A 124 11.49 -14.80 -31.98
N PRO A 125 12.03 -15.58 -32.93
CA PRO A 125 12.06 -15.21 -34.34
C PRO A 125 10.63 -15.11 -34.89
N GLN A 126 10.44 -14.34 -35.97
CA GLN A 126 9.10 -14.10 -36.57
C GLN A 126 8.34 -15.39 -36.89
N GLY A 127 9.02 -16.43 -37.39
CA GLY A 127 8.39 -17.74 -37.64
C GLY A 127 7.83 -18.42 -36.38
N GLY A 128 8.34 -18.05 -35.20
CA GLY A 128 7.93 -18.55 -33.89
C GLY A 128 6.89 -17.68 -33.17
N TRP A 129 6.30 -16.66 -33.81
CA TRP A 129 5.32 -15.76 -33.20
C TRP A 129 3.92 -16.38 -33.03
N TRP A 130 3.86 -17.40 -32.19
CA TRP A 130 2.64 -18.09 -31.79
C TRP A 130 2.66 -18.41 -30.30
N TRP A 131 1.49 -18.57 -29.69
CA TRP A 131 1.32 -19.06 -28.33
C TRP A 131 0.28 -20.17 -28.28
N THR A 132 0.39 -21.07 -27.29
CA THR A 132 -0.63 -22.10 -27.03
C THR A 132 -1.78 -21.50 -26.24
N VAL A 133 -2.98 -21.67 -26.74
CA VAL A 133 -4.21 -21.06 -26.23
C VAL A 133 -5.23 -22.15 -25.90
N ASP A 134 -5.85 -22.05 -24.73
CA ASP A 134 -7.02 -22.84 -24.34
C ASP A 134 -8.27 -22.07 -24.74
N LEU A 135 -9.09 -22.64 -25.63
CA LEU A 135 -10.22 -21.98 -26.26
C LEU A 135 -11.51 -22.26 -25.48
N TYR A 136 -12.23 -21.20 -25.15
CA TYR A 136 -13.53 -21.25 -24.49
C TYR A 136 -14.57 -20.47 -25.30
N ILE A 137 -15.77 -21.02 -25.44
CA ILE A 137 -16.91 -20.27 -25.99
C ILE A 137 -17.34 -19.20 -24.98
N ASN A 138 -17.78 -18.06 -25.50
CA ASN A 138 -18.36 -17.00 -24.69
C ASN A 138 -19.53 -17.51 -23.83
N ALA A 139 -19.40 -17.40 -22.50
CA ALA A 139 -20.40 -17.89 -21.54
C ALA A 139 -21.78 -17.24 -21.75
N ASN A 140 -21.82 -16.01 -22.25
CA ASN A 140 -23.08 -15.32 -22.55
C ASN A 140 -23.88 -15.98 -23.68
N SER A 141 -23.22 -16.76 -24.53
CA SER A 141 -23.82 -17.49 -25.64
C SER A 141 -24.35 -18.87 -25.25
N VAL A 142 -24.11 -19.32 -24.00
CA VAL A 142 -24.48 -20.66 -23.53
C VAL A 142 -25.45 -20.57 -22.35
N PRO A 143 -26.70 -21.03 -22.51
CA PRO A 143 -27.68 -21.03 -21.43
C PRO A 143 -27.21 -21.86 -20.22
N GLY A 144 -27.21 -21.25 -19.03
CA GLY A 144 -26.88 -21.91 -17.77
C GLY A 144 -25.43 -21.79 -17.31
N ALA A 145 -24.52 -21.34 -18.17
CA ALA A 145 -23.13 -21.05 -17.80
C ALA A 145 -23.04 -19.77 -16.96
N ASP A 146 -22.16 -19.73 -15.95
CA ASP A 146 -21.89 -18.50 -15.18
C ASP A 146 -21.24 -17.44 -16.10
N PRO A 147 -21.87 -16.27 -16.32
CA PRO A 147 -21.30 -15.16 -17.10
C PRO A 147 -19.93 -14.69 -16.58
N ASN A 148 -19.66 -14.90 -15.28
CA ASN A 148 -18.42 -14.54 -14.62
C ASN A 148 -17.38 -15.68 -14.59
N LEU A 149 -17.61 -16.82 -15.27
CA LEU A 149 -16.59 -17.87 -15.43
C LEU A 149 -15.31 -17.30 -16.06
N ARG A 150 -15.46 -16.35 -16.98
CA ARG A 150 -14.36 -15.56 -17.54
C ARG A 150 -13.43 -14.98 -16.45
N THR A 151 -14.01 -14.45 -15.38
CA THR A 151 -13.26 -13.84 -14.26
C THR A 151 -12.50 -14.90 -13.46
N ALA A 152 -13.13 -16.06 -13.22
CA ALA A 152 -12.46 -17.20 -12.57
C ALA A 152 -11.28 -17.73 -13.39
N LEU A 153 -11.47 -17.92 -14.71
CA LEU A 153 -10.42 -18.35 -15.64
C LEU A 153 -9.24 -17.36 -15.69
N SER A 154 -9.52 -16.05 -15.61
CA SER A 154 -8.47 -15.02 -15.55
C SER A 154 -7.59 -15.16 -14.31
N GLU A 155 -8.18 -15.44 -13.13
CA GLU A 155 -7.42 -15.49 -11.87
C GLU A 155 -6.68 -16.81 -11.64
N GLU A 156 -7.24 -17.94 -12.08
CA GLU A 156 -6.64 -19.27 -11.92
C GLU A 156 -5.34 -19.40 -12.74
N TYR A 157 -5.35 -18.97 -14.00
CA TYR A 157 -4.16 -19.09 -14.86
C TYR A 157 -3.11 -17.99 -14.60
N SER A 158 -3.35 -17.08 -13.63
CA SER A 158 -2.46 -16.00 -13.26
C SER A 158 -1.42 -16.40 -12.19
N ASP A 159 -1.33 -17.69 -11.83
CA ASP A 159 -0.43 -18.20 -10.79
C ASP A 159 1.07 -17.97 -11.04
N SER A 160 1.45 -17.56 -12.25
CA SER A 160 2.84 -17.21 -12.58
C SER A 160 3.17 -15.71 -12.52
N VAL A 161 2.20 -14.83 -12.19
CA VAL A 161 2.41 -13.39 -12.08
C VAL A 161 2.34 -12.96 -10.62
N ASP A 162 3.45 -12.42 -10.12
CA ASP A 162 3.49 -11.74 -8.82
C ASP A 162 2.71 -10.41 -8.96
N PHE A 163 1.49 -10.38 -8.42
CA PHE A 163 0.76 -9.13 -8.26
C PHE A 163 1.41 -8.29 -7.17
N SER A 164 1.55 -7.00 -7.44
CA SER A 164 1.85 -6.02 -6.41
C SER A 164 0.74 -5.97 -5.36
N ASP A 165 1.08 -5.51 -4.16
CA ASP A 165 0.12 -5.33 -3.07
C ASP A 165 -1.05 -4.41 -3.48
N GLY A 166 -0.78 -3.40 -4.32
CA GLY A 166 -1.80 -2.51 -4.87
C GLY A 166 -2.75 -3.19 -5.85
N GLU A 167 -2.22 -3.98 -6.80
CA GLU A 167 -3.05 -4.78 -7.72
C GLU A 167 -3.95 -5.76 -6.95
N ILE A 168 -3.42 -6.42 -5.91
CA ILE A 168 -4.19 -7.30 -5.04
C ILE A 168 -5.34 -6.55 -4.36
N TYR A 169 -5.05 -5.38 -3.77
CA TYR A 169 -6.07 -4.56 -3.12
C TYR A 169 -7.17 -4.15 -4.11
N LEU A 170 -6.79 -3.65 -5.29
CA LEU A 170 -7.72 -3.19 -6.31
C LEU A 170 -8.64 -4.31 -6.79
N LYS A 171 -8.11 -5.50 -7.09
CA LYS A 171 -8.91 -6.67 -7.50
C LYS A 171 -9.88 -7.12 -6.41
N ILE A 172 -9.43 -7.18 -5.15
CA ILE A 172 -10.32 -7.53 -4.03
C ILE A 172 -11.47 -6.53 -3.92
N GLN A 173 -11.20 -5.23 -4.06
CA GLN A 173 -12.26 -4.22 -4.02
C GLN A 173 -13.18 -4.30 -5.24
N GLU A 174 -12.64 -4.55 -6.44
CA GLU A 174 -13.43 -4.78 -7.66
C GLU A 174 -14.42 -5.92 -7.47
N TYR A 175 -13.96 -7.09 -7.03
CA TYR A 175 -14.83 -8.27 -6.83
C TYR A 175 -15.81 -8.12 -5.66
N ARG A 176 -15.46 -7.36 -4.62
CA ARG A 176 -16.37 -7.10 -3.49
C ARG A 176 -17.50 -6.15 -3.83
N HIS A 177 -17.27 -5.22 -4.75
CA HIS A 177 -18.21 -4.18 -5.15
C HIS A 177 -18.93 -4.48 -6.47
N ASP A 178 -18.66 -5.63 -7.08
CA ASP A 178 -19.42 -6.15 -8.21
C ASP A 178 -20.90 -6.32 -7.82
N THR A 179 -21.79 -5.58 -8.49
CA THR A 179 -23.24 -5.64 -8.28
C THR A 179 -23.84 -6.97 -8.74
N ASN A 180 -23.13 -7.68 -9.62
CA ASN A 180 -23.51 -8.98 -10.17
C ASN A 180 -22.61 -10.08 -9.62
N ARG A 181 -22.32 -10.04 -8.32
CA ARG A 181 -21.43 -11.01 -7.65
C ARG A 181 -21.98 -12.44 -7.77
N GLN A 182 -21.39 -13.24 -8.67
CA GLN A 182 -21.70 -14.66 -8.89
C GLN A 182 -20.56 -15.58 -8.44
N LEU A 183 -20.67 -16.87 -8.71
CA LEU A 183 -19.73 -17.90 -8.27
C LEU A 183 -18.33 -17.64 -8.84
N GLY A 184 -18.24 -17.25 -10.11
CA GLY A 184 -16.97 -16.88 -10.76
C GLY A 184 -16.24 -15.74 -10.03
N THR A 185 -16.94 -14.66 -9.67
CA THR A 185 -16.37 -13.53 -8.91
C THR A 185 -15.99 -13.93 -7.48
N ILE A 186 -16.78 -14.78 -6.81
CA ILE A 186 -16.47 -15.29 -5.46
C ILE A 186 -15.20 -16.14 -5.50
N TYR A 187 -15.06 -17.01 -6.51
CA TYR A 187 -13.86 -17.83 -6.70
C TYR A 187 -12.63 -16.96 -7.00
N ALA A 188 -12.76 -16.01 -7.93
CA ALA A 188 -11.69 -15.08 -8.27
C ALA A 188 -11.18 -14.30 -7.05
N GLU A 189 -12.09 -13.77 -6.21
CA GLU A 189 -11.69 -13.11 -4.96
C GLU A 189 -10.89 -14.07 -4.05
N ARG A 190 -11.34 -15.32 -3.89
CA ARG A 190 -10.63 -16.33 -3.08
C ARG A 190 -9.23 -16.61 -3.62
N CYS A 191 -9.08 -16.74 -4.94
CA CYS A 191 -7.76 -16.93 -5.57
C CYS A 191 -6.83 -15.76 -5.28
N VAL A 192 -7.32 -14.52 -5.38
CA VAL A 192 -6.52 -13.33 -5.04
C VAL A 192 -6.13 -13.32 -3.56
N TRP A 193 -7.03 -13.68 -2.64
CA TRP A 193 -6.70 -13.82 -1.21
C TRP A 193 -5.67 -14.93 -0.94
N ALA A 194 -5.70 -16.03 -1.70
CA ALA A 194 -4.78 -17.15 -1.54
C ALA A 194 -3.32 -16.77 -1.86
N ARG A 195 -3.10 -15.74 -2.69
CA ARG A 195 -1.77 -15.23 -3.05
C ARG A 195 -1.04 -14.54 -1.89
N LEU A 196 -1.77 -14.05 -0.90
CA LEU A 196 -1.19 -13.34 0.24
C LEU A 196 -0.64 -14.31 1.29
N SER A 197 0.47 -13.93 1.95
CA SER A 197 0.93 -14.62 3.17
C SER A 197 -0.11 -14.49 4.31
N LYS A 198 -0.02 -15.36 5.32
CA LYS A 198 -0.92 -15.32 6.49
C LYS A 198 -0.95 -13.94 7.15
N GLU A 199 0.21 -13.31 7.28
CA GLU A 199 0.40 -11.98 7.86
C GLU A 199 -0.24 -10.90 6.98
N LYS A 200 -0.01 -10.93 5.66
CA LYS A 200 -0.61 -9.96 4.73
C LYS A 200 -2.13 -10.12 4.67
N ARG A 201 -2.66 -11.35 4.66
CA ARG A 201 -4.11 -11.60 4.74
C ARG A 201 -4.71 -11.01 6.01
N LYS A 202 -4.06 -11.20 7.16
CA LYS A 202 -4.51 -10.63 8.44
C LYS A 202 -4.51 -9.10 8.39
N ASN A 203 -3.45 -8.48 7.88
CA ASN A 203 -3.35 -7.02 7.85
C ASN A 203 -4.34 -6.41 6.87
N LEU A 204 -4.46 -6.95 5.65
CA LEU A 204 -5.44 -6.47 4.68
C LEU A 204 -6.86 -6.59 5.20
N ASN A 205 -7.22 -7.70 5.86
CA ASN A 205 -8.53 -7.84 6.49
C ASN A 205 -8.80 -6.76 7.54
N ARG A 206 -7.79 -6.32 8.30
CA ARG A 206 -7.93 -5.21 9.25
C ARG A 206 -8.16 -3.88 8.54
N ILE A 207 -7.40 -3.60 7.48
CA ILE A 207 -7.57 -2.39 6.66
C ILE A 207 -8.99 -2.33 6.09
N LEU A 208 -9.45 -3.42 5.47
CA LEU A 208 -10.79 -3.48 4.84
C LEU A 208 -11.94 -3.38 5.85
N LYS A 209 -11.76 -3.91 7.07
CA LYS A 209 -12.76 -3.78 8.15
C LYS A 209 -12.80 -2.38 8.75
N HIS A 210 -11.72 -1.62 8.64
CA HIS A 210 -11.65 -0.27 9.20
C HIS A 210 -12.33 0.73 8.26
N LYS A 211 -13.57 1.10 8.56
CA LYS A 211 -14.44 1.90 7.67
C LYS A 211 -13.76 3.16 7.11
N ALA A 212 -13.10 3.95 7.96
CA ALA A 212 -12.44 5.19 7.54
C ALA A 212 -11.28 4.94 6.56
N PHE A 213 -10.34 4.05 6.89
CA PHE A 213 -9.25 3.67 5.99
C PHE A 213 -9.75 3.04 4.70
N SER A 214 -10.74 2.14 4.77
CA SER A 214 -11.33 1.53 3.59
C SER A 214 -11.92 2.60 2.65
N ALA A 215 -12.64 3.59 3.20
CA ALA A 215 -13.16 4.72 2.44
C ALA A 215 -12.05 5.59 1.84
N ALA A 216 -11.03 5.96 2.63
CA ALA A 216 -9.92 6.80 2.20
C ALA A 216 -9.10 6.14 1.08
N PHE A 217 -8.76 4.85 1.21
CA PHE A 217 -8.09 4.10 0.14
C PHE A 217 -8.98 3.94 -1.09
N ASN A 218 -10.28 3.69 -0.92
CA ASN A 218 -11.21 3.60 -2.04
C ASN A 218 -11.31 4.92 -2.82
N ALA A 219 -11.24 6.08 -2.14
CA ALA A 219 -11.22 7.38 -2.80
C ALA A 219 -10.00 7.58 -3.72
N LEU A 220 -8.87 6.93 -3.42
CA LEU A 220 -7.65 6.97 -4.23
C LEU A 220 -7.69 6.06 -5.48
N ARG A 221 -8.70 5.20 -5.64
CA ARG A 221 -8.82 4.27 -6.77
C ARG A 221 -8.97 4.97 -8.13
N VAL A 222 -9.38 6.23 -8.14
CA VAL A 222 -9.50 7.04 -9.36
C VAL A 222 -8.14 7.38 -10.00
N PHE A 223 -7.04 7.18 -9.26
CA PHE A 223 -5.66 7.38 -9.73
C PHE A 223 -4.91 6.03 -9.76
N PRO A 224 -4.95 5.28 -10.88
CA PRO A 224 -4.34 3.96 -10.94
C PRO A 224 -2.83 3.96 -10.65
N GLY A 225 -2.11 5.00 -11.08
CA GLY A 225 -0.66 5.12 -10.89
C GLY A 225 -0.20 5.17 -9.42
N LEU A 226 -1.08 5.51 -8.47
CA LEU A 226 -0.71 5.56 -7.05
C LEU A 226 -0.45 4.17 -6.45
N TRP A 227 -1.10 3.14 -6.99
CA TRP A 227 -1.20 1.83 -6.36
C TRP A 227 0.09 1.02 -6.40
N ALA A 228 1.05 1.39 -7.26
CA ALA A 228 2.40 0.83 -7.22
C ALA A 228 3.11 1.07 -5.86
N GLY A 229 2.75 2.14 -5.15
CA GLY A 229 3.27 2.47 -3.82
C GLY A 229 2.54 1.80 -2.66
N PHE A 230 1.46 1.03 -2.89
CA PHE A 230 0.67 0.43 -1.82
C PHE A 230 1.40 -0.75 -1.16
N ARG A 231 1.36 -0.82 0.18
CA ARG A 231 2.06 -1.84 0.98
C ARG A 231 1.13 -2.49 2.00
N ILE A 232 0.75 -3.76 1.77
CA ILE A 232 -0.12 -4.54 2.66
C ILE A 232 0.65 -5.01 3.91
N ASP A 233 1.95 -5.18 3.84
CA ASP A 233 2.79 -5.62 4.96
C ASP A 233 2.96 -4.55 6.05
N HIS A 234 2.67 -3.28 5.74
CA HIS A 234 2.85 -2.19 6.67
C HIS A 234 1.81 -2.20 7.80
N LYS A 235 2.24 -2.41 9.05
CA LYS A 235 1.39 -2.51 10.25
C LYS A 235 1.02 -1.16 10.88
N PHE A 236 0.63 -0.17 10.07
CA PHE A 236 0.37 1.18 10.58
C PHE A 236 -0.84 1.26 11.54
N LEU A 237 -1.81 0.36 11.40
CA LEU A 237 -2.98 0.28 12.30
C LEU A 237 -2.61 -0.01 13.76
N ASP A 238 -1.43 -0.58 14.02
CA ASP A 238 -0.96 -0.85 15.38
C ASP A 238 -0.46 0.43 16.08
N MET A 239 -0.19 1.49 15.32
CA MET A 239 0.25 2.77 15.85
C MET A 239 -0.90 3.59 16.44
N LYS A 240 -2.15 3.31 16.05
CA LYS A 240 -3.34 4.04 16.51
C LYS A 240 -3.30 5.54 16.18
N CYS A 241 -2.60 5.92 15.10
CA CYS A 241 -2.48 7.28 14.58
C CYS A 241 -3.44 7.47 13.39
N ASP A 242 -4.73 7.19 13.62
CA ASP A 242 -5.67 7.09 12.50
C ASP A 242 -5.90 8.47 11.88
N GLU A 243 -6.02 9.50 12.72
CA GLU A 243 -6.24 10.89 12.33
C GLU A 243 -5.12 11.40 11.42
N GLU A 244 -3.85 11.17 11.76
CA GLU A 244 -2.70 11.63 10.97
C GLU A 244 -2.63 10.92 9.62
N ILE A 245 -2.85 9.60 9.61
CA ILE A 245 -2.72 8.78 8.40
C ILE A 245 -3.90 9.05 7.46
N LEU A 246 -5.13 9.18 7.99
CA LEU A 246 -6.30 9.57 7.22
C LEU A 246 -6.12 10.99 6.64
N HIS A 247 -5.62 11.93 7.43
CA HIS A 247 -5.31 13.27 6.94
C HIS A 247 -4.28 13.22 5.79
N TYR A 248 -3.25 12.38 5.89
CA TYR A 248 -2.28 12.20 4.81
C TYR A 248 -2.95 11.63 3.55
N LEU A 249 -3.77 10.59 3.67
CA LEU A 249 -4.46 9.99 2.52
C LEU A 249 -5.40 10.99 1.82
N GLU A 250 -6.23 11.70 2.58
CA GLU A 250 -7.31 12.54 2.05
C GLU A 250 -6.84 13.97 1.72
N LYS A 251 -6.12 14.60 2.65
CA LYS A 251 -5.75 16.02 2.54
C LYS A 251 -4.38 16.25 1.90
N ARG A 252 -3.50 15.23 1.88
CA ARG A 252 -2.22 15.31 1.15
C ARG A 252 -2.31 14.62 -0.20
N ILE A 253 -2.48 13.30 -0.23
CA ILE A 253 -2.41 12.52 -1.47
C ILE A 253 -3.60 12.86 -2.39
N LEU A 254 -4.82 12.59 -1.94
CA LEU A 254 -6.01 12.75 -2.79
C LEU A 254 -6.16 14.20 -3.27
N SER A 255 -5.98 15.18 -2.37
CA SER A 255 -6.09 16.60 -2.71
C SER A 255 -5.03 17.02 -3.72
N PHE A 256 -3.75 16.68 -3.53
CA PHE A 256 -2.69 17.01 -4.48
C PHE A 256 -2.96 16.44 -5.89
N TRP A 257 -3.28 15.15 -6.00
CA TRP A 257 -3.50 14.50 -7.30
C TRP A 257 -4.80 14.96 -7.97
N THR A 258 -5.78 15.41 -7.20
CA THR A 258 -6.97 16.08 -7.73
C THR A 258 -6.64 17.46 -8.26
N ASP A 259 -5.90 18.26 -7.49
CA ASP A 259 -5.59 19.64 -7.80
C ASP A 259 -4.63 19.76 -8.99
N ILE A 260 -3.63 18.88 -9.10
CA ILE A 260 -2.65 18.91 -10.20
C ILE A 260 -3.34 18.77 -11.57
N VAL A 261 -4.35 17.91 -11.68
CA VAL A 261 -5.19 17.74 -12.89
C VAL A 261 -6.39 18.69 -12.93
N GLY A 262 -6.54 19.60 -11.96
CA GLY A 262 -7.58 20.63 -11.96
C GLY A 262 -8.98 20.12 -11.64
N GLY A 263 -9.10 19.03 -10.90
CA GLY A 263 -10.39 18.42 -10.52
C GLY A 263 -11.10 17.67 -11.65
N LYS A 264 -10.48 17.57 -12.82
CA LYS A 264 -11.04 16.92 -14.02
C LYS A 264 -10.96 15.40 -13.91
N ARG A 265 -12.12 14.75 -13.75
CA ARG A 265 -12.22 13.29 -13.50
C ARG A 265 -11.68 12.47 -14.67
N GLU A 266 -11.89 12.94 -15.89
CA GLU A 266 -11.40 12.35 -17.13
C GLU A 266 -9.86 12.28 -17.16
N LEU A 267 -9.16 13.22 -16.51
CA LEU A 267 -7.70 13.23 -16.47
C LEU A 267 -7.12 12.33 -15.37
N MET A 268 -7.90 12.00 -14.34
CA MET A 268 -7.42 11.22 -13.18
C MET A 268 -6.97 9.81 -13.58
N GLN A 269 -7.69 9.17 -14.49
CA GLN A 269 -7.37 7.83 -15.01
C GLN A 269 -6.09 7.81 -15.85
N HIS A 270 -5.64 8.96 -16.34
CA HIS A 270 -4.42 9.09 -17.13
C HIS A 270 -3.15 9.32 -16.27
N VAL A 271 -3.30 9.35 -14.94
CA VAL A 271 -2.17 9.37 -14.00
C VAL A 271 -1.62 7.95 -13.85
N ASN A 272 -0.57 7.65 -14.61
CA ASN A 272 0.08 6.35 -14.61
C ASN A 272 1.21 6.22 -13.56
N THR A 273 1.68 5.00 -13.35
CA THR A 273 2.73 4.68 -12.37
C THR A 273 4.02 5.46 -12.61
N ASP A 274 4.49 5.53 -13.86
CA ASP A 274 5.75 6.22 -14.18
C ASP A 274 5.68 7.72 -13.88
N THR A 275 4.50 8.34 -14.07
CA THR A 275 4.28 9.74 -13.69
C THR A 275 4.35 9.92 -12.18
N VAL A 276 3.71 9.02 -11.41
CA VAL A 276 3.77 9.07 -9.94
C VAL A 276 5.20 8.86 -9.44
N GLU A 277 5.90 7.83 -9.92
CA GLU A 277 7.28 7.53 -9.55
C GLU A 277 8.24 8.67 -9.93
N GLY A 278 8.04 9.31 -11.09
CA GLY A 278 8.85 10.42 -11.55
C GLY A 278 8.65 11.70 -10.73
N LEU A 279 7.44 11.93 -10.21
CA LEU A 279 7.09 13.14 -9.45
C LEU A 279 7.28 13.00 -7.94
N GLN A 280 6.98 11.83 -7.35
CA GLN A 280 6.99 11.64 -5.91
C GLN A 280 8.34 12.01 -5.29
N LEU A 281 8.33 12.49 -4.04
CA LEU A 281 9.54 12.93 -3.31
C LEU A 281 10.28 14.13 -3.93
N ARG A 282 9.70 14.82 -4.91
CA ARG A 282 10.22 16.09 -5.45
C ARG A 282 9.38 17.26 -4.98
N ALA A 283 9.97 18.42 -4.79
CA ALA A 283 9.27 19.66 -4.42
C ALA A 283 9.46 20.76 -5.49
N PRO A 284 8.91 20.59 -6.70
CA PRO A 284 9.18 21.49 -7.84
C PRO A 284 8.75 22.95 -7.62
N GLY A 285 7.83 23.23 -6.70
CA GLY A 285 7.48 24.62 -6.35
C GLY A 285 8.43 25.29 -5.36
N SER A 286 9.30 24.52 -4.67
CA SER A 286 10.28 25.04 -3.70
C SER A 286 11.73 24.79 -4.11
N SER A 287 11.99 23.82 -4.98
CA SER A 287 13.33 23.38 -5.39
C SER A 287 13.51 23.55 -6.90
N SER A 288 14.40 24.48 -7.28
CA SER A 288 14.75 24.70 -8.70
C SER A 288 15.39 23.46 -9.33
N ASN A 289 16.17 22.70 -8.55
CA ASN A 289 16.79 21.45 -9.02
C ASN A 289 15.73 20.39 -9.35
N ASP A 290 14.72 20.24 -8.51
CA ASP A 290 13.61 19.32 -8.77
C ASP A 290 12.79 19.75 -9.99
N LEU A 291 12.54 21.05 -10.13
CA LEU A 291 11.82 21.57 -11.28
C LEU A 291 12.59 21.31 -12.58
N LEU A 292 13.89 21.60 -12.61
CA LEU A 292 14.77 21.34 -13.76
C LEU A 292 14.80 19.86 -14.13
N ALA A 293 14.89 18.97 -13.14
CA ALA A 293 14.88 17.51 -13.36
C ALA A 293 13.58 17.02 -14.03
N LEU A 294 12.47 17.75 -13.91
CA LEU A 294 11.18 17.40 -14.48
C LEU A 294 10.91 18.02 -15.85
N GLN A 295 11.67 19.04 -16.27
CA GLN A 295 11.43 19.75 -17.54
C GLN A 295 11.52 18.83 -18.76
N GLU A 296 12.63 18.09 -18.90
CA GLU A 296 12.83 17.20 -20.05
C GLU A 296 11.81 16.05 -20.08
N PRO A 297 11.58 15.29 -18.98
CA PRO A 297 10.54 14.27 -18.95
C PRO A 297 9.14 14.80 -19.28
N PHE A 298 8.80 16.02 -18.84
CA PHE A 298 7.50 16.64 -19.13
C PHE A 298 7.37 17.05 -20.60
N ARG A 299 8.44 17.64 -21.17
CA ARG A 299 8.53 18.07 -22.58
C ARG A 299 8.48 16.89 -23.55
N GLN A 300 9.11 15.78 -23.20
CA GLN A 300 9.13 14.54 -23.98
C GLN A 300 7.86 13.68 -23.81
N GLU A 301 6.83 14.20 -23.14
CA GLU A 301 5.58 13.48 -22.84
C GLU A 301 5.76 12.17 -22.05
N LYS A 302 6.87 12.00 -21.33
CA LYS A 302 7.08 10.86 -20.42
C LYS A 302 6.24 10.98 -19.16
N LEU A 303 5.96 12.21 -18.72
CA LEU A 303 5.02 12.51 -17.64
C LEU A 303 3.63 12.83 -18.20
N PHE A 304 2.61 12.23 -17.60
CA PHE A 304 1.21 12.28 -18.04
C PHE A 304 1.04 11.89 -19.52
N PRO A 305 1.54 10.74 -19.99
CA PRO A 305 1.54 10.39 -21.42
C PRO A 305 0.12 10.27 -22.01
N GLY A 306 -0.88 9.93 -21.20
CA GLY A 306 -2.28 9.84 -21.60
C GLY A 306 -2.99 11.19 -21.78
N ILE A 307 -2.40 12.30 -21.32
CA ILE A 307 -2.96 13.64 -21.44
C ILE A 307 -2.32 14.32 -22.66
N LYS A 308 -3.04 14.31 -23.79
CA LYS A 308 -2.57 14.85 -25.08
C LYS A 308 -2.93 16.31 -25.33
N ASP A 309 -3.97 16.81 -24.68
CA ASP A 309 -4.35 18.22 -24.81
C ASP A 309 -3.25 19.15 -24.26
N GLN A 310 -2.68 19.98 -25.13
CA GLN A 310 -1.54 20.83 -24.77
C GLN A 310 -1.92 21.96 -23.80
N THR A 311 -3.19 22.37 -23.77
CA THR A 311 -3.69 23.35 -22.80
C THR A 311 -3.72 22.74 -21.40
N GLU A 312 -4.22 21.51 -21.28
CA GLU A 312 -4.21 20.76 -20.02
C GLU A 312 -2.79 20.45 -19.56
N ARG A 313 -1.90 20.02 -20.46
CA ARG A 313 -0.48 19.80 -20.14
C ARG A 313 0.17 21.08 -19.60
N ARG A 314 -0.07 22.23 -20.25
CA ARG A 314 0.45 23.52 -19.77
C ARG A 314 -0.13 23.89 -18.41
N ALA A 315 -1.42 23.64 -18.18
CA ALA A 315 -2.07 23.88 -16.89
C ALA A 315 -1.46 23.02 -15.77
N ILE A 316 -1.25 21.73 -16.02
CA ILE A 316 -0.58 20.79 -15.10
C ILE A 316 0.82 21.32 -14.74
N TRP A 317 1.61 21.70 -15.74
CA TRP A 317 2.96 22.23 -15.52
C TRP A 317 2.96 23.50 -14.66
N MET A 318 2.01 24.40 -14.88
CA MET A 318 1.87 25.62 -14.07
C MET A 318 1.43 25.32 -12.63
N ARG A 319 0.56 24.34 -12.41
CA ARG A 319 0.14 23.94 -11.05
C ARG A 319 1.27 23.24 -10.30
N LEU A 320 2.04 22.40 -10.99
CA LEU A 320 3.18 21.67 -10.40
C LEU A 320 4.18 22.62 -9.74
N GLN A 321 4.46 23.75 -10.38
CA GLN A 321 5.36 24.80 -9.88
C GLN A 321 4.82 25.58 -8.68
N LYS A 322 3.55 25.44 -8.31
CA LYS A 322 2.93 26.18 -7.21
C LYS A 322 2.91 25.42 -5.89
N PHE A 323 3.13 24.10 -5.91
CA PHE A 323 3.07 23.30 -4.70
C PHE A 323 4.41 23.39 -3.94
N PRO A 324 4.44 23.99 -2.74
CA PRO A 324 5.70 24.28 -2.04
C PRO A 324 6.18 23.09 -1.18
N PHE A 325 5.83 21.86 -1.55
CA PHE A 325 6.07 20.66 -0.75
C PHE A 325 6.37 19.45 -1.65
N LEU A 326 6.90 18.38 -1.03
CA LEU A 326 7.17 17.11 -1.69
C LEU A 326 5.89 16.50 -2.25
N VAL A 327 5.91 16.10 -3.53
CA VAL A 327 4.77 15.42 -4.17
C VAL A 327 4.45 14.14 -3.40
N PRO A 328 3.24 14.02 -2.83
CA PRO A 328 2.86 12.88 -2.01
C PRO A 328 2.37 11.70 -2.85
N SER A 329 2.59 10.47 -2.38
CA SER A 329 2.05 9.25 -2.95
C SER A 329 1.82 8.20 -1.86
N LEU A 330 1.23 7.05 -2.21
CA LEU A 330 1.16 5.94 -1.26
C LEU A 330 2.55 5.48 -0.81
N HIS A 331 3.55 5.54 -1.69
CA HIS A 331 4.93 5.26 -1.32
C HIS A 331 5.43 6.24 -0.26
N THR A 332 5.27 7.56 -0.46
CA THR A 332 5.75 8.57 0.49
C THR A 332 5.07 8.42 1.85
N LEU A 333 3.77 8.14 1.89
CA LEU A 333 3.05 7.85 3.14
C LEU A 333 3.74 6.74 3.93
N PHE A 334 4.04 5.61 3.30
CA PHE A 334 4.66 4.50 4.02
C PHE A 334 6.12 4.75 4.35
N GLU A 335 6.82 5.66 3.67
CA GLU A 335 8.15 6.12 4.10
C GLU A 335 8.04 7.03 5.33
N ASP A 336 7.12 8.00 5.32
CA ASP A 336 6.88 8.94 6.41
C ASP A 336 6.39 8.25 7.69
N ILE A 337 5.57 7.19 7.57
CA ILE A 337 5.13 6.40 8.72
C ILE A 337 6.32 5.76 9.47
N LYS A 338 7.44 5.48 8.79
CA LYS A 338 8.64 4.94 9.45
C LYS A 338 9.20 5.90 10.49
N TYR A 339 9.11 7.19 10.20
CA TYR A 339 9.52 8.24 11.12
C TYR A 339 8.48 8.48 12.23
N LEU A 340 7.17 8.35 11.91
CA LEU A 340 6.08 8.50 12.89
C LEU A 340 6.06 7.39 13.96
N ARG A 341 6.59 6.21 13.66
CA ARG A 341 6.45 5.00 14.49
C ARG A 341 7.00 5.15 15.92
N ALA A 342 8.21 5.69 16.07
CA ALA A 342 8.85 5.83 17.37
C ALA A 342 8.12 6.86 18.26
N PRO A 343 7.85 8.10 17.78
CA PRO A 343 7.02 9.07 18.50
C PRO A 343 5.63 8.55 18.84
N ALA A 344 4.99 7.77 17.95
CA ALA A 344 3.68 7.16 18.26
C ALA A 344 3.75 6.19 19.45
N LYS A 345 4.83 5.40 19.59
CA LYS A 345 5.02 4.53 20.75
C LYS A 345 5.17 5.32 22.04
N ILE A 346 5.89 6.44 22.00
CA ILE A 346 6.05 7.35 23.14
C ILE A 346 4.69 7.91 23.56
N MET A 347 3.92 8.45 22.61
CA MET A 347 2.57 8.97 22.88
C MET A 347 1.66 7.89 23.46
N ARG A 348 1.69 6.67 22.92
CA ARG A 348 0.94 5.52 23.45
C ARG A 348 1.40 5.04 24.84
N HIS A 349 2.61 5.39 25.25
CA HIS A 349 3.12 5.09 26.58
C HIS A 349 2.72 6.17 27.59
N LEU A 350 2.69 7.44 27.17
CA LEU A 350 2.31 8.57 28.00
C LEU A 350 0.80 8.62 28.31
N PHE A 351 -0.04 8.14 27.38
CA PHE A 351 -1.48 8.12 27.52
C PHE A 351 -2.04 6.72 27.82
N PRO A 352 -3.26 6.60 28.37
CA PRO A 352 -3.84 5.31 28.73
C PRO A 352 -3.85 4.31 27.58
N LYS A 353 -3.46 3.07 27.88
CA LYS A 353 -3.50 1.95 26.91
C LYS A 353 -4.94 1.56 26.63
N THR A 354 -5.54 2.16 25.60
CA THR A 354 -6.90 1.85 25.14
C THR A 354 -6.89 1.23 23.73
N GLN A 355 -8.07 0.80 23.26
CA GLN A 355 -8.26 0.42 21.86
C GLN A 355 -8.48 1.62 20.92
N LYS A 356 -8.61 2.84 21.47
CA LYS A 356 -8.86 4.08 20.73
C LYS A 356 -7.58 4.59 20.07
N THR A 357 -7.73 5.64 19.26
CA THR A 357 -6.61 6.35 18.63
C THR A 357 -5.81 7.12 19.68
N VAL A 358 -4.57 7.50 19.35
CA VAL A 358 -3.73 8.36 20.20
C VAL A 358 -4.43 9.69 20.44
N TYR A 359 -5.01 10.29 19.41
CA TYR A 359 -5.75 11.54 19.50
C TYR A 359 -6.97 11.44 20.43
N MET A 360 -7.78 10.38 20.30
CA MET A 360 -8.93 10.16 21.19
C MET A 360 -8.50 9.92 22.63
N ALA A 361 -7.48 9.07 22.87
CA ALA A 361 -6.98 8.80 24.20
C ALA A 361 -6.46 10.07 24.88
N MET A 362 -5.76 10.91 24.13
CA MET A 362 -5.24 12.18 24.62
C MET A 362 -6.36 13.21 24.89
N THR A 363 -7.34 13.32 23.99
CA THR A 363 -8.48 14.22 24.15
C THR A 363 -9.33 13.85 25.36
N GLU A 364 -9.52 12.55 25.62
CA GLU A 364 -10.24 12.06 26.80
C GLU A 364 -9.46 12.28 28.10
N SER A 365 -8.12 12.31 28.02
CA SER A 365 -7.24 12.70 29.12
C SER A 365 -7.18 14.21 29.38
N PHE A 366 -7.83 15.05 28.56
CA PHE A 366 -7.78 16.50 28.75
C PHE A 366 -8.81 16.98 29.78
N THR A 367 -8.32 17.37 30.96
CA THR A 367 -9.12 17.95 32.03
C THR A 367 -9.06 19.47 32.06
N GLY A 368 -8.05 20.06 31.39
CA GLY A 368 -7.77 21.48 31.46
C GLY A 368 -7.05 21.88 32.75
N CYS A 369 -6.49 20.93 33.50
CA CYS A 369 -5.64 21.24 34.65
C CYS A 369 -4.51 22.20 34.22
N ASN A 370 -4.14 23.16 35.07
CA ASN A 370 -3.10 24.16 34.74
C ASN A 370 -3.38 25.06 33.51
N GLN A 371 -4.55 24.94 32.84
CA GLN A 371 -4.99 25.87 31.81
C GLN A 371 -5.72 27.06 32.42
N LYS A 372 -5.81 28.17 31.68
CA LYS A 372 -6.72 29.28 32.00
C LYS A 372 -7.88 29.27 31.01
N GLU A 373 -9.04 29.69 31.48
CA GLU A 373 -10.22 29.82 30.64
C GLU A 373 -9.94 30.82 29.49
N ASN A 374 -10.40 30.48 28.29
CA ASN A 374 -10.24 31.29 27.07
C ASN A 374 -8.78 31.58 26.64
N GLU A 375 -7.80 30.86 27.17
CA GLU A 375 -6.40 30.95 26.75
C GLU A 375 -5.80 29.57 26.43
N TYR A 376 -4.87 29.49 25.49
CA TYR A 376 -4.06 28.30 25.24
C TYR A 376 -2.56 28.62 25.27
N LEU A 377 -1.75 27.59 25.49
CA LEU A 377 -0.29 27.70 25.59
C LEU A 377 0.41 27.37 24.27
N ILE A 378 1.37 28.21 23.89
CA ILE A 378 2.34 27.97 22.84
C ILE A 378 3.72 27.88 23.47
N GLN A 379 4.43 26.78 23.21
CA GLN A 379 5.83 26.64 23.63
C GLN A 379 6.73 27.45 22.68
N GLU A 380 7.50 28.41 23.21
CA GLU A 380 8.42 29.25 22.43
C GLU A 380 9.88 28.79 22.56
N SER A 381 10.25 28.19 23.69
CA SER A 381 11.55 27.57 23.92
C SER A 381 11.41 26.32 24.81
N GLU A 382 12.52 25.67 25.16
CA GLU A 382 12.48 24.52 26.09
C GLU A 382 11.85 24.89 27.45
N THR A 383 11.95 26.15 27.89
CA THR A 383 11.48 26.59 29.22
C THR A 383 10.37 27.65 29.19
N SER A 384 10.18 28.34 28.06
CA SER A 384 9.25 29.48 27.96
C SER A 384 7.98 29.18 27.16
N PHE A 385 6.89 29.82 27.57
CA PHE A 385 5.54 29.62 27.03
C PHE A 385 4.81 30.95 26.92
N ARG A 386 4.11 31.15 25.81
CA ARG A 386 3.22 32.27 25.58
C ARG A 386 1.76 31.83 25.70
N ARG A 387 0.92 32.71 26.23
CA ARG A 387 -0.54 32.53 26.31
C ARG A 387 -1.20 33.32 25.19
N GLU A 388 -2.17 32.71 24.53
CA GLU A 388 -2.95 33.31 23.45
C GLU A 388 -4.43 33.07 23.68
N ASN A 389 -5.28 33.97 23.21
CA ASN A 389 -6.73 33.82 23.33
C ASN A 389 -7.23 32.67 22.45
N GLY A 390 -7.97 31.73 23.03
CA GLY A 390 -8.55 30.60 22.29
C GLY A 390 -9.47 29.75 23.15
N LYS A 391 -10.22 28.85 22.53
CA LYS A 391 -11.19 28.00 23.21
C LYS A 391 -10.52 26.68 23.63
N ARG A 392 -11.31 25.83 24.28
CA ARG A 392 -10.90 24.49 24.72
C ARG A 392 -10.33 23.63 23.59
N ILE A 393 -10.81 23.80 22.35
CA ILE A 393 -10.30 23.04 21.20
C ILE A 393 -8.87 23.45 20.84
N GLU A 394 -8.55 24.76 20.87
CA GLU A 394 -7.18 25.22 20.65
C GLU A 394 -6.22 24.74 21.76
N GLN A 395 -6.67 24.69 23.02
CA GLN A 395 -5.88 24.11 24.13
C GLN A 395 -5.48 22.66 23.83
N ILE A 396 -6.44 21.84 23.41
CA ILE A 396 -6.20 20.42 23.07
C ILE A 396 -5.28 20.31 21.85
N GLU A 397 -5.55 21.03 20.77
CA GLU A 397 -4.80 20.96 19.51
C GLU A 397 -3.34 21.41 19.67
N PHE A 398 -3.09 22.52 20.37
CA PHE A 398 -1.73 23.00 20.61
C PHE A 398 -0.98 22.12 21.62
N GLY A 399 -1.68 21.60 22.62
CA GLY A 399 -1.14 20.57 23.51
C GLY A 399 -0.74 19.31 22.76
N TYR A 400 -1.61 18.81 21.88
CA TYR A 400 -1.38 17.66 20.99
C TYR A 400 -0.10 17.83 20.18
N ARG A 401 0.01 18.94 19.45
CA ARG A 401 1.17 19.23 18.61
C ARG A 401 2.45 19.40 19.43
N SER A 402 2.38 20.06 20.58
CA SER A 402 3.54 20.28 21.45
C SER A 402 4.13 18.96 21.97
N LEU A 403 3.27 18.02 22.39
CA LEU A 403 3.72 16.71 22.84
C LEU A 403 4.32 15.87 21.70
N TRP A 404 3.69 15.87 20.52
CA TRP A 404 4.29 15.22 19.35
C TRP A 404 5.65 15.82 19.01
N LEU A 405 5.78 17.15 18.95
CA LEU A 405 7.05 17.81 18.66
C LEU A 405 8.14 17.49 19.70
N LYS A 406 7.79 17.41 20.99
CA LYS A 406 8.74 16.98 22.04
C LYS A 406 9.15 15.51 21.84
N ALA A 407 8.18 14.62 21.61
CA ALA A 407 8.45 13.20 21.34
C ALA A 407 9.35 13.00 20.10
N TRP A 408 9.11 13.75 19.03
CA TRP A 408 9.93 13.71 17.82
C TRP A 408 11.36 14.20 18.02
N ARG A 409 11.57 15.22 18.86
CA ARG A 409 12.92 15.75 19.15
C ARG A 409 13.77 14.79 19.97
N GLN A 410 13.16 14.02 20.86
CA GLN A 410 13.86 13.26 21.91
C GLN A 410 13.60 11.75 21.85
N TRP A 411 13.08 11.22 20.73
CA TRP A 411 12.62 9.83 20.70
C TRP A 411 13.71 8.79 21.00
N THR A 412 14.95 9.04 20.60
CA THR A 412 16.10 8.16 20.86
C THR A 412 16.48 8.10 22.34
N GLU A 413 16.12 9.12 23.11
CA GLU A 413 16.35 9.21 24.56
C GLU A 413 15.16 8.65 25.33
N LEU A 414 13.95 8.71 24.76
CA LEU A 414 12.71 8.27 25.42
C LEU A 414 12.46 6.76 25.28
N ILE A 415 12.89 6.12 24.20
CA ILE A 415 12.68 4.68 23.97
C ILE A 415 13.95 4.01 23.46
N PRO A 416 14.15 2.70 23.73
CA PRO A 416 15.34 1.96 23.32
C PRO A 416 15.25 1.55 21.84
N GLU A 417 15.06 2.52 20.95
CA GLU A 417 15.03 2.34 19.50
C GLU A 417 16.09 3.21 18.83
N CYS A 418 16.69 2.70 17.75
CA CYS A 418 17.77 3.38 17.06
C CYS A 418 17.31 3.98 15.73
N PRO A 419 17.94 5.09 15.29
CA PRO A 419 17.74 5.59 13.94
C PRO A 419 18.15 4.52 12.92
N LYS A 420 17.59 4.63 11.71
CA LYS A 420 18.06 3.81 10.60
C LYS A 420 19.50 4.18 10.27
N LYS A 421 20.32 3.16 10.07
CA LYS A 421 21.69 3.33 9.61
C LYS A 421 21.77 3.47 8.10
N GLU A 422 22.80 4.14 7.62
CA GLU A 422 23.18 4.12 6.21
C GLU A 422 23.88 2.81 5.85
N SER A 423 23.96 2.52 4.55
CA SER A 423 24.62 1.31 4.07
C SER A 423 26.12 1.37 4.36
N GLY A 424 26.66 0.36 5.06
CA GLY A 424 28.07 0.29 5.43
C GLY A 424 28.38 0.82 6.83
N GLU A 425 27.47 1.58 7.44
CA GLU A 425 27.64 2.12 8.79
C GLU A 425 27.46 1.04 9.89
N PRO A 426 28.13 1.19 11.05
CA PRO A 426 27.96 0.28 12.17
C PRO A 426 26.51 0.31 12.68
N THR A 427 26.05 -0.82 13.19
CA THR A 427 24.70 -0.91 13.76
C THR A 427 24.63 -0.08 15.05
N PRO A 428 23.75 0.94 15.13
CA PRO A 428 23.63 1.78 16.32
C PRO A 428 23.12 0.96 17.50
N GLN A 429 23.67 1.23 18.68
CA GLN A 429 23.25 0.60 19.94
C GLN A 429 22.12 1.41 20.58
N PRO A 430 21.04 0.76 21.05
CA PRO A 430 19.95 1.47 21.69
C PRO A 430 20.41 2.07 23.01
N GLN A 431 20.01 3.32 23.27
CA GLN A 431 20.25 3.98 24.55
C GLN A 431 19.23 3.49 25.57
N LYS A 432 19.63 3.49 26.85
CA LYS A 432 18.68 3.29 27.94
C LYS A 432 17.74 4.51 28.00
N PRO A 433 16.42 4.31 28.16
CA PRO A 433 15.49 5.43 28.31
C PRO A 433 15.89 6.38 29.43
N ASP A 434 15.98 7.66 29.10
CA ASP A 434 16.34 8.74 30.03
C ASP A 434 15.11 9.13 30.86
N LYS A 435 15.23 8.94 32.18
CA LYS A 435 14.20 9.25 33.17
C LYS A 435 13.85 10.74 33.20
N THR A 436 14.85 11.60 32.97
CA THR A 436 14.69 13.06 32.91
C THR A 436 13.83 13.44 31.72
N LYS A 437 14.02 12.80 30.56
CA LYS A 437 13.23 13.09 29.36
C LYS A 437 11.78 12.64 29.51
N TRP A 438 11.54 11.51 30.18
CA TRP A 438 10.17 11.09 30.52
C TRP A 438 9.50 12.06 31.49
N TYR A 439 10.21 12.53 32.51
CA TYR A 439 9.71 13.58 33.41
C TYR A 439 9.38 14.87 32.65
N GLU A 440 10.30 15.39 31.82
CA GLU A 440 10.10 16.61 31.01
C GLU A 440 8.84 16.49 30.12
N LEU A 441 8.68 15.35 29.44
CA LEU A 441 7.54 15.10 28.56
C LEU A 441 6.21 15.04 29.34
N ALA A 442 6.20 14.38 30.49
CA ALA A 442 5.01 14.27 31.33
C ALA A 442 4.66 15.61 31.99
N ALA A 443 5.65 16.37 32.45
CA ALA A 443 5.48 17.72 32.97
C ALA A 443 4.92 18.66 31.89
N LEU A 444 5.39 18.54 30.65
CA LEU A 444 4.83 19.27 29.51
C LEU A 444 3.36 18.90 29.27
N ALA A 445 3.00 17.61 29.35
CA ALA A 445 1.61 17.16 29.20
C ALA A 445 0.70 17.72 30.30
N ALA A 446 1.13 17.64 31.57
CA ALA A 446 0.41 18.22 32.70
C ALA A 446 0.27 19.75 32.56
N LYS A 447 1.31 20.43 32.06
CA LYS A 447 1.29 21.87 31.80
C LYS A 447 0.30 22.25 30.71
N HIS A 448 0.07 21.39 29.72
CA HIS A 448 -0.95 21.57 28.68
C HIS A 448 -2.35 21.09 29.11
N GLY A 449 -2.53 20.59 30.33
CA GLY A 449 -3.85 20.23 30.86
C GLY A 449 -4.31 18.81 30.59
N PHE A 450 -3.37 17.91 30.34
CA PHE A 450 -3.63 16.47 30.24
C PHE A 450 -3.32 15.76 31.55
N GLU A 451 -4.20 14.84 31.94
CA GLU A 451 -4.03 13.98 33.10
C GLU A 451 -4.20 12.50 32.72
N SER A 452 -3.29 11.68 33.22
CA SER A 452 -3.33 10.22 33.11
C SER A 452 -2.50 9.61 34.25
N ASN A 453 -2.76 8.36 34.60
CA ASN A 453 -1.95 7.66 35.61
C ASN A 453 -0.47 7.61 35.22
N GLN A 454 -0.16 7.52 33.92
CA GLN A 454 1.21 7.53 33.40
C GLN A 454 1.85 8.92 33.53
N ILE A 455 1.12 9.99 33.21
CA ILE A 455 1.59 11.37 33.41
C ILE A 455 1.87 11.61 34.91
N SER A 456 0.95 11.23 35.80
CA SER A 456 1.14 11.33 37.24
C SER A 456 2.32 10.49 37.73
N HIS A 457 2.48 9.26 37.22
CA HIS A 457 3.62 8.40 37.56
C HIS A 457 4.95 9.07 37.22
N PHE A 458 5.12 9.54 35.99
CA PHE A 458 6.36 10.19 35.56
C PHE A 458 6.62 11.52 36.26
N THR A 459 5.58 12.30 36.58
CA THR A 459 5.73 13.56 37.31
C THR A 459 5.93 13.40 38.82
N SER A 460 5.55 12.25 39.39
CA SER A 460 5.71 11.96 40.83
C SER A 460 7.12 11.50 41.22
N SER A 461 7.88 10.95 40.27
CA SER A 461 9.28 10.58 40.47
C SER A 461 10.20 11.78 40.29
N ASN A 462 11.10 12.02 41.23
CA ASN A 462 12.23 12.92 41.01
C ASN A 462 13.31 12.17 40.20
N PRO A 463 13.56 12.51 38.92
CA PRO A 463 14.53 11.81 38.09
C PRO A 463 15.95 11.89 38.67
N ASP A 464 16.33 13.01 39.30
CA ASP A 464 17.65 13.18 39.92
C ASP A 464 17.86 12.20 41.07
N LYS A 465 16.84 12.02 41.91
CA LYS A 465 16.83 11.04 43.00
C LYS A 465 17.00 9.61 42.48
N GLU A 466 16.30 9.27 41.40
CA GLU A 466 16.37 7.93 40.81
C GLU A 466 17.71 7.67 40.13
N ILE A 467 18.27 8.66 39.41
CA ILE A 467 19.59 8.57 38.77
C ILE A 467 20.68 8.44 39.83
N ALA A 468 20.62 9.24 40.89
CA ALA A 468 21.57 9.17 42.00
C ALA A 468 21.54 7.81 42.70
N ARG A 469 20.35 7.25 42.95
CA ARG A 469 20.22 5.89 43.52
C ARG A 469 20.85 4.84 42.60
N GLU A 470 20.52 4.87 41.31
CA GLU A 470 21.05 3.90 40.35
C GLU A 470 22.58 3.98 40.22
N ALA A 471 23.13 5.20 40.25
CA ALA A 471 24.58 5.42 40.24
C ALA A 471 25.26 4.83 41.49
N LEU A 472 24.65 4.98 42.68
CA LEU A 472 25.14 4.41 43.92
C LEU A 472 25.10 2.87 43.92
N GLU A 473 24.00 2.28 43.43
CA GLU A 473 23.85 0.82 43.29
C GLU A 473 24.80 0.25 42.23
N THR A 474 25.08 0.99 41.15
CA THR A 474 26.05 0.59 40.13
C THR A 474 27.48 0.65 40.66
N ALA A 475 27.79 1.67 41.46
CA ALA A 475 29.11 1.84 42.07
C ALA A 475 29.38 0.78 43.16
N ARG A 476 28.34 0.26 43.82
CA ARG A 476 28.44 -0.76 44.86
C ARG A 476 27.38 -1.83 44.69
N ASP A 477 27.81 -2.99 44.22
CA ASP A 477 26.93 -4.14 43.98
C ASP A 477 26.07 -4.47 45.23
N PRO A 478 24.73 -4.38 45.11
CA PRO A 478 23.80 -4.66 46.21
C PRO A 478 23.91 -6.07 46.80
N THR A 479 24.53 -7.00 46.07
CA THR A 479 24.83 -8.36 46.54
C THR A 479 25.84 -8.35 47.69
N TYR A 480 26.79 -7.42 47.68
CA TYR A 480 27.90 -7.36 48.63
C TYR A 480 27.82 -6.15 49.57
N PHE A 481 27.10 -5.10 49.17
CA PHE A 481 26.99 -3.85 49.91
C PHE A 481 25.53 -3.49 50.15
N LYS A 482 25.21 -3.07 51.38
CA LYS A 482 23.88 -2.52 51.73
C LYS A 482 24.05 -1.08 52.15
N TYR A 483 23.23 -0.20 51.58
CA TYR A 483 23.09 1.16 52.05
C TYR A 483 22.19 1.18 53.30
N ASP A 484 22.43 2.15 54.19
CA ASP A 484 21.49 2.45 55.27
C ASP A 484 20.29 3.17 54.65
N GLU A 485 19.20 2.42 54.41
CA GLU A 485 18.02 2.89 53.69
C GLU A 485 17.43 4.20 54.24
N PRO A 486 17.20 4.36 55.56
CA PRO A 486 16.79 5.64 56.15
C PRO A 486 17.71 6.81 55.79
N ALA A 487 19.03 6.63 55.88
CA ALA A 487 19.99 7.69 55.58
C ALA A 487 20.03 8.00 54.09
N LEU A 488 20.02 6.97 53.24
CA LEU A 488 20.00 7.13 51.78
C LEU A 488 18.73 7.88 51.33
N GLU A 489 17.57 7.54 51.87
CA GLU A 489 16.32 8.25 51.58
C GLU A 489 16.35 9.71 52.04
N ASP A 490 16.91 10.00 53.22
CA ASP A 490 17.11 11.38 53.70
C ASP A 490 18.00 12.18 52.74
N TYR A 491 19.16 11.65 52.33
CA TYR A 491 20.03 12.34 51.37
C TYR A 491 19.36 12.58 50.02
N LEU A 492 18.68 11.55 49.49
CA LEU A 492 17.99 11.64 48.21
C LEU A 492 16.78 12.59 48.26
N SER A 493 16.09 12.70 49.40
CA SER A 493 14.95 13.61 49.58
C SER A 493 15.33 15.09 49.55
N ARG A 494 16.61 15.40 49.84
CA ARG A 494 17.16 16.77 49.83
C ARG A 494 17.60 17.23 48.45
N MET A 495 17.59 16.36 47.44
CA MET A 495 17.93 16.73 46.07
C MET A 495 16.81 17.59 45.46
N PRO A 496 17.07 18.86 45.10
CA PRO A 496 16.10 19.65 44.36
C PRO A 496 15.90 19.05 42.97
N LEU A 497 14.69 19.18 42.43
CA LEU A 497 14.44 18.94 41.00
C LEU A 497 15.22 20.01 40.21
N ILE A 498 16.11 19.61 39.31
CA ILE A 498 16.89 20.54 38.47
C ILE A 498 16.02 21.10 37.33
N PHE A 499 14.85 21.72 37.56
CA PHE A 499 14.11 22.42 36.50
C PHE A 499 13.26 23.60 37.01
#